data_AF-A0A349H3S9-F1
#
_entry.id   AF-A0A349H3S9-F1
#
_cell.length_a   1.000
_cell.length_b   1.000
_cell.length_c   1.000
_cell.angle_alpha   90.00
_cell.angle_beta   90.00
_cell.angle_gamma   90.00
#
_symmetry.space_group_name_H-M   'P 1'
#
loop_
_entity.id
_entity.type
_entity.pdbx_description
1 polymer ?
#
loop_
_entity_poly.entity_id
_entity_poly.type
_entity_poly.pdbx_seq_one_letter_code
_entity_poly.pdbx_strand_id
1 'polypeptide(L)'
;MMSNKPYGQGETAWFEQDRFGMFIHWGLYSQAARHEWVKHRERITTENYQKYFDTFHPDLYDPREWARLARQAGMKYFVITT
;
A
#
# COMPACT_ATOMS: atom_id res chain seq x y z
N MET A 1 -26.30 20.91 -9.42
CA MET A 1 -27.19 19.86 -8.88
C MET A 1 -26.35 18.97 -7.98
N MET A 2 -26.68 18.87 -6.69
CA MET A 2 -25.99 17.96 -5.77
C MET A 2 -26.45 16.52 -6.07
N SER A 3 -25.51 15.61 -6.27
CA SER A 3 -25.76 14.19 -6.53
C SER A 3 -26.49 13.56 -5.34
N ASN A 4 -27.71 13.08 -5.56
CA ASN A 4 -28.54 12.40 -4.55
C ASN A 4 -28.24 10.88 -4.53
N LYS A 5 -26.96 10.49 -4.63
CA LYS A 5 -26.58 9.06 -4.60
C LYS A 5 -26.69 8.52 -3.16
N PRO A 6 -27.39 7.40 -2.92
CA PRO A 6 -27.43 6.75 -1.62
C PRO A 6 -26.00 6.37 -1.17
N TYR A 7 -25.73 6.43 0.14
CA TYR A 7 -24.48 5.92 0.71
C TYR A 7 -24.24 4.47 0.26
N GLY A 8 -23.01 4.18 -0.18
CA GLY A 8 -22.63 2.88 -0.73
C GLY A 8 -22.74 2.74 -2.25
N GLN A 9 -23.31 3.72 -2.97
CA GLN A 9 -23.32 3.72 -4.44
C GLN A 9 -22.13 4.47 -5.04
N GLY A 10 -20.92 3.97 -4.77
CA GLY A 10 -19.74 4.38 -5.53
C GLY A 10 -19.85 3.94 -7.00
N GLU A 11 -19.13 4.59 -7.91
CA GLU A 11 -19.00 4.08 -9.27
C GLU A 11 -18.04 2.90 -9.26
N THR A 12 -18.58 1.69 -9.20
CA THR A 12 -17.81 0.42 -9.12
C THR A 12 -17.56 -0.23 -10.46
N ALA A 13 -18.24 0.23 -11.52
CA ALA A 13 -18.17 -0.38 -12.86
C ALA A 13 -16.74 -0.47 -13.40
N TRP A 14 -15.91 0.57 -13.18
CA TRP A 14 -14.50 0.55 -13.58
C TRP A 14 -13.73 -0.56 -12.87
N PHE A 15 -13.96 -0.77 -11.57
CA PHE A 15 -13.25 -1.77 -10.76
C PHE A 15 -13.61 -3.18 -11.20
N GLU A 16 -14.89 -3.42 -11.47
CA GLU A 16 -15.36 -4.67 -12.04
C GLU A 16 -14.82 -4.90 -13.46
N GLN A 17 -14.72 -3.87 -14.28
CA GLN A 17 -14.17 -3.96 -15.64
C GLN A 17 -12.65 -4.24 -15.64
N ASP A 18 -11.93 -3.55 -14.77
CA ASP A 18 -10.46 -3.56 -14.74
C ASP A 18 -9.87 -4.83 -14.13
N ARG A 19 -10.63 -5.50 -13.25
CA ARG A 19 -10.42 -6.85 -12.67
C ARG A 19 -9.13 -7.04 -11.84
N PHE A 20 -7.99 -6.55 -12.29
CA PHE A 20 -6.67 -6.90 -11.78
C PHE A 20 -5.89 -5.65 -11.38
N GLY A 21 -5.38 -5.65 -10.13
CA GLY A 21 -4.64 -4.53 -9.56
C GLY A 21 -3.49 -4.98 -8.67
N MET A 22 -2.61 -4.02 -8.35
CA MET A 22 -1.46 -4.19 -7.47
C MET A 22 -1.82 -3.78 -6.04
N PHE A 23 -1.47 -4.57 -5.04
CA PHE A 23 -1.52 -4.13 -3.65
C PHE A 23 -0.10 -3.99 -3.10
N ILE A 24 0.28 -2.78 -2.70
CA ILE A 24 1.57 -2.46 -2.09
C ILE A 24 1.40 -2.33 -0.58
N HIS A 25 2.05 -3.24 0.16
CA HIS A 25 2.26 -3.13 1.60
C HIS A 25 3.69 -2.68 1.85
N TRP A 26 3.86 -1.39 2.15
CA TRP A 26 5.18 -0.83 2.41
C TRP A 26 5.17 0.18 3.56
N GLY A 27 6.21 0.14 4.40
CA GLY A 27 6.36 1.05 5.53
C GLY A 27 7.50 0.62 6.46
N LEU A 28 7.51 1.10 7.70
CA LEU A 28 8.58 0.80 8.67
C LEU A 28 8.80 -0.69 8.89
N TYR A 29 7.73 -1.48 8.86
CA TYR A 29 7.77 -2.94 9.03
C TYR A 29 8.59 -3.63 7.93
N SER A 30 8.78 -3.00 6.76
CA SER A 30 9.59 -3.56 5.68
C SER A 30 11.06 -3.69 6.08
N GLN A 31 11.58 -2.82 6.95
CA GLN A 31 12.95 -2.97 7.49
C GLN A 31 13.08 -4.14 8.46
N ALA A 32 12.00 -4.52 9.15
CA ALA A 32 11.98 -5.73 9.98
C ALA A 32 11.95 -7.01 9.12
N ALA A 33 11.52 -6.91 7.85
CA ALA A 33 11.52 -7.96 6.84
C ALA A 33 10.83 -9.27 7.26
N ARG A 34 9.72 -9.18 8.01
CA ARG A 34 8.93 -10.33 8.47
C ARG A 34 7.45 -10.22 8.06
N HIS A 35 6.74 -9.27 8.64
CA HIS A 35 5.34 -8.95 8.30
C HIS A 35 4.93 -7.62 8.95
N GLU A 36 3.85 -7.01 8.49
CA GLU A 36 3.32 -5.74 9.00
C GLU A 36 2.91 -5.80 10.48
N TRP A 37 2.51 -6.99 10.97
CA TRP A 37 2.14 -7.20 12.37
C TRP A 37 3.30 -7.39 13.36
N VAL A 38 4.56 -7.18 12.94
CA VAL A 38 5.76 -7.55 13.72
C VAL A 38 5.79 -6.90 15.10
N LYS A 39 5.40 -5.62 15.19
CA LYS A 39 5.33 -4.90 16.47
C LYS A 39 4.39 -5.58 17.47
N HIS A 40 3.23 -6.01 16.99
CA HIS A 40 2.20 -6.63 17.83
C HIS A 40 2.56 -8.07 18.19
N ARG A 41 2.91 -8.90 17.20
CA ARG A 41 3.17 -10.34 17.39
C ARG A 41 4.40 -10.60 18.26
N GLU A 42 5.43 -9.78 18.14
CA GLU A 42 6.68 -9.91 18.90
C GLU A 42 6.70 -9.01 20.15
N ARG A 43 5.60 -8.30 20.44
CA ARG A 43 5.47 -7.38 21.58
C ARG A 43 6.62 -6.36 21.64
N ILE A 44 7.03 -5.85 20.49
CA ILE A 44 8.08 -4.83 20.38
C ILE A 44 7.54 -3.53 20.96
N THR A 45 8.25 -2.97 21.95
CA THR A 45 7.91 -1.67 22.53
C THR A 45 8.06 -0.57 21.48
N THR A 46 7.42 0.59 21.69
CA THR A 46 7.53 1.70 20.74
C THR A 46 8.98 2.18 20.63
N GLU A 47 9.72 2.21 21.73
CA GLU A 47 11.13 2.63 21.79
C GLU A 47 12.01 1.70 20.95
N ASN A 48 11.79 0.38 21.03
CA ASN A 48 12.53 -0.59 20.23
C ASN A 48 12.12 -0.59 18.75
N TYR A 49 10.92 -0.12 18.43
CA TYR A 49 10.44 0.03 17.05
C TYR A 49 10.93 1.33 16.41
N GLN A 50 11.24 2.35 17.21
CA GLN A 50 11.69 3.68 16.78
C GLN A 50 12.90 3.63 15.86
N LYS A 51 13.82 2.68 16.08
CA LYS A 51 14.99 2.47 15.20
C LYS A 51 14.62 2.35 13.72
N TYR A 52 13.48 1.72 13.40
CA TYR A 52 13.02 1.60 12.02
C TYR A 52 12.57 2.96 11.48
N PHE A 53 11.95 3.81 12.29
CA PHE A 53 11.62 5.17 11.86
C PHE A 53 12.91 5.97 11.57
N ASP A 54 13.87 5.93 12.50
CA ASP A 54 15.09 6.73 12.43
C ASP A 54 15.97 6.37 11.22
N THR A 55 15.91 5.12 10.75
CA THR A 55 16.71 4.63 9.61
C THR A 55 15.89 4.43 8.33
N PHE A 56 14.62 4.85 8.29
CA PHE A 56 13.80 4.66 7.08
C PHE A 56 14.22 5.62 5.96
N HIS A 57 15.16 5.15 5.13
CA HIS A 57 15.68 5.88 3.98
C HIS A 57 15.69 5.01 2.73
N PRO A 58 14.57 4.97 1.97
CA PRO A 58 14.45 4.14 0.78
C PRO A 58 15.07 4.83 -0.44
N ASP A 59 16.40 4.79 -0.53
CA ASP A 59 17.22 5.43 -1.56
C ASP A 59 16.98 4.92 -3.00
N LEU A 60 16.47 3.70 -3.14
CA LEU A 60 16.08 3.10 -4.43
C LEU A 60 14.57 3.19 -4.72
N TYR A 61 13.82 4.02 -4.00
CA TYR A 61 12.39 4.21 -4.25
C TYR A 61 12.13 4.93 -5.58
N ASP A 62 11.66 4.17 -6.57
CA ASP A 62 11.17 4.69 -7.85
C ASP A 62 9.72 4.22 -8.12
N PRO A 63 8.70 5.01 -7.77
CA PRO A 63 7.30 4.65 -8.04
C PRO A 63 6.95 4.64 -9.52
N ARG A 64 7.74 5.30 -10.40
CA ARG A 64 7.52 5.25 -11.85
C ARG A 64 7.86 3.88 -12.38
N GLU A 65 8.96 3.31 -11.90
CA GLU A 65 9.35 1.95 -12.23
C GLU A 65 8.30 0.93 -11.75
N TRP A 66 7.78 1.09 -10.54
CA TRP A 66 6.71 0.23 -10.03
C TRP A 66 5.45 0.31 -10.89
N ALA A 67 5.02 1.53 -11.26
CA ALA A 67 3.87 1.74 -12.14
C ALA A 67 4.10 1.14 -13.54
N ARG A 68 5.33 1.26 -14.08
CA ARG A 68 5.72 0.67 -15.37
C ARG A 68 5.60 -0.84 -15.32
N LEU A 69 6.14 -1.48 -14.28
CA LEU A 69 6.08 -2.93 -14.09
C LEU A 69 4.64 -3.43 -13.90
N ALA A 70 3.84 -2.75 -13.07
CA ALA A 70 2.44 -3.09 -12.87
C ALA A 70 1.65 -3.03 -14.19
N ARG A 71 1.85 -1.98 -14.98
CA ARG A 71 1.24 -1.85 -16.32
C ARG A 71 1.68 -2.98 -17.26
N GLN A 72 2.96 -3.34 -17.25
CA GLN A 72 3.48 -4.45 -18.07
C GLN A 72 2.91 -5.81 -17.66
N ALA A 73 2.64 -6.01 -16.36
CA ALA A 73 1.94 -7.18 -15.85
C ALA A 73 0.44 -7.19 -16.15
N GLY A 74 -0.12 -6.11 -16.74
CA GLY A 74 -1.53 -6.00 -17.11
C GLY A 74 -2.44 -5.44 -16.01
N MET A 75 -1.88 -5.01 -14.87
CA MET A 75 -2.65 -4.39 -13.78
C MET A 75 -3.20 -3.02 -14.20
N LYS A 76 -4.40 -2.70 -13.71
CA LYS A 76 -5.16 -1.51 -14.10
C LYS A 76 -5.28 -0.46 -13.00
N TYR A 77 -5.16 -0.89 -11.74
CA TYR A 77 -5.18 -0.02 -10.58
C TYR A 77 -4.17 -0.51 -9.54
N PHE A 78 -3.90 0.32 -8.54
CA PHE A 78 -3.15 -0.09 -7.36
C PHE A 78 -3.78 0.44 -6.07
N VAL A 79 -3.49 -0.24 -4.97
CA VAL A 79 -3.80 0.19 -3.60
C VAL A 79 -2.48 0.21 -2.84
N ILE A 80 -2.25 1.27 -2.06
CA ILE A 80 -1.04 1.44 -1.25
C ILE A 80 -1.41 1.82 0.17
N THR A 81 -0.64 1.34 1.14
CA THR A 81 -0.76 1.73 2.54
C THR A 81 -0.31 3.18 2.75
N THR A 82 -1.19 4.03 3.30
CA THR A 82 -0.95 5.46 3.61
C THR A 82 -0.69 5.69 5.09
#